data_AF-A0A1I5V160-F1
#
_entry.id   AF-A0A1I5V160-F1
#
_cell.length_a   1.000
_cell.length_b   1.000
_cell.length_c   1.000
_cell.angle_alpha   90.00
_cell.angle_beta   90.00
_cell.angle_gamma   90.00
#
_symmetry.space_group_name_H-M   'P 1'
#
loop_
_entity.id
_entity.type
_entity.pdbx_description
1 polymer ?
#
loop_
_entity_poly.entity_id
_entity_poly.type
_entity_poly.pdbx_seq_one_letter_code
_entity_poly.pdbx_strand_id
1 'polypeptide(L)'
;MMTSVPSFYAPKQRSLAGRVTGALVALLLLSAAPKAHAQTWMVSTNAQIKLGILDKYGQLGPYSATFIVHSERTGQDFYLVKELAKGQTGVDVLFPTDPSDPDYFKSEKGEAAAATPGRYTWECRVKGVKAVGGRFVFPEVANDVTVVNR
;
A
#
# COMPACT_ATOMS: atom_id res chain seq x y z
N MET A 1 -74.52 -34.83 -4.10
CA MET A 1 -73.60 -33.68 -4.05
C MET A 1 -72.27 -34.18 -3.48
N MET A 2 -71.28 -34.50 -4.33
CA MET A 2 -69.86 -34.50 -3.99
C MET A 2 -69.05 -34.60 -5.28
N THR A 3 -68.18 -33.63 -5.44
CA THR A 3 -67.49 -33.19 -6.66
C THR A 3 -66.29 -34.05 -7.00
N SER A 4 -66.20 -34.52 -8.26
CA SER A 4 -64.97 -35.09 -8.80
C SER A 4 -63.92 -33.99 -9.02
N VAL A 5 -62.77 -34.11 -8.38
CA VAL A 5 -61.63 -33.19 -8.54
C VAL A 5 -60.94 -33.47 -9.88
N PRO A 6 -60.57 -32.45 -10.68
CA PRO A 6 -59.82 -32.68 -11.92
C PRO A 6 -58.39 -33.11 -11.60
N SER A 7 -57.94 -34.16 -12.28
CA SER A 7 -56.58 -34.68 -12.24
C SER A 7 -55.60 -33.63 -12.77
N PHE A 8 -54.59 -33.29 -11.97
CA PHE A 8 -53.56 -32.32 -12.32
C PHE A 8 -52.68 -32.85 -13.47
N TYR A 9 -52.43 -31.97 -14.44
CA TYR A 9 -51.54 -32.15 -15.58
C TYR A 9 -50.21 -32.84 -15.20
N ALA A 10 -49.90 -33.95 -15.87
CA ALA A 10 -48.57 -34.55 -15.82
C ALA A 10 -47.54 -33.56 -16.40
N PRO A 11 -46.40 -33.32 -15.74
CA PRO A 11 -45.37 -32.44 -16.28
C PRO A 11 -44.82 -33.06 -17.58
N LYS A 12 -44.97 -32.32 -18.68
CA LYS A 12 -44.46 -32.66 -20.01
C LYS A 12 -42.96 -32.97 -19.90
N GLN A 13 -42.59 -34.25 -19.93
CA GLN A 13 -41.20 -34.69 -19.85
C GLN A 13 -40.40 -34.01 -20.98
N ARG A 14 -39.47 -33.14 -20.60
CA ARG A 14 -38.58 -32.47 -21.56
C ARG A 14 -37.71 -33.54 -22.21
N SER A 15 -37.80 -33.66 -23.53
CA SER A 15 -37.03 -34.67 -24.27
C SER A 15 -35.53 -34.46 -24.05
N LEU A 16 -34.78 -35.57 -24.09
CA LEU A 16 -33.31 -35.55 -23.99
C LEU A 16 -32.69 -34.59 -25.00
N ALA A 17 -33.26 -34.54 -26.21
CA ALA A 17 -32.85 -33.61 -27.26
C ALA A 17 -32.98 -32.14 -26.83
N GLY A 18 -34.08 -31.76 -26.18
CA GLY A 18 -34.27 -30.39 -25.68
C GLY A 18 -33.27 -30.01 -24.57
N ARG A 19 -32.84 -30.98 -23.75
CA ARG A 19 -31.80 -30.75 -22.72
C ARG A 19 -30.43 -30.57 -23.35
N VAL A 20 -30.10 -31.37 -24.37
CA VAL A 20 -28.85 -31.27 -25.12
C VAL A 20 -28.77 -29.95 -25.87
N THR A 21 -29.83 -29.56 -26.58
CA THR A 21 -29.90 -28.27 -27.28
C THR A 21 -29.80 -27.11 -26.29
N GLY A 22 -30.52 -27.17 -25.16
CA GLY A 22 -30.42 -26.14 -24.12
C GLY A 22 -29.02 -26.00 -23.54
N ALA A 23 -28.33 -27.12 -23.29
CA ALA A 23 -26.95 -27.11 -22.82
C ALA A 23 -25.98 -26.53 -23.86
N LEU A 24 -26.15 -26.89 -25.14
CA LEU A 24 -25.35 -26.36 -26.24
C LEU A 24 -25.52 -24.84 -26.41
N VAL A 25 -26.76 -24.35 -26.34
CA VAL A 25 -27.04 -22.91 -26.41
C VAL A 25 -26.44 -22.18 -25.22
N ALA A 26 -26.55 -22.73 -24.00
CA ALA A 26 -25.91 -22.15 -22.83
C ALA A 26 -24.37 -22.11 -22.97
N LEU A 27 -23.76 -23.16 -23.54
CA LEU A 27 -22.32 -23.21 -23.79
C LEU A 27 -21.86 -22.16 -24.81
N LEU A 28 -22.64 -21.97 -25.87
CA LEU A 28 -22.37 -20.98 -26.92
C LEU A 28 -22.52 -19.53 -26.43
N LEU A 29 -23.42 -19.28 -25.48
CA LEU A 29 -23.55 -17.96 -24.85
C LEU A 29 -22.41 -17.66 -23.87
N LEU A 30 -21.87 -18.70 -23.20
CA LEU A 30 -20.73 -18.55 -22.29
C LEU A 30 -19.39 -18.39 -23.02
N SER A 31 -19.25 -18.91 -24.25
CA SER A 31 -18.02 -18.75 -25.04
C SER A 31 -17.87 -17.37 -25.68
N ALA A 32 -18.91 -16.54 -25.68
CA ALA A 32 -18.92 -15.17 -26.18
C ALA A 32 -18.50 -14.12 -25.13
N ALA A 33 -17.92 -14.54 -24.00
CA ALA A 33 -17.43 -13.61 -23.00
C ALA A 33 -16.38 -12.66 -23.62
N PRO A 34 -16.56 -11.33 -23.52
CA PRO A 34 -15.58 -10.38 -24.07
C PRO A 34 -14.22 -10.62 -23.39
N LYS A 35 -13.15 -10.59 -24.18
CA LYS A 35 -11.79 -10.65 -23.66
C LYS A 35 -11.59 -9.43 -22.74
N ALA A 36 -11.54 -9.66 -21.44
CA ALA A 36 -11.20 -8.63 -20.48
C ALA A 36 -9.75 -8.19 -20.74
N HIS A 37 -9.58 -7.02 -21.36
CA HIS A 37 -8.28 -6.39 -21.53
C HIS A 37 -8.09 -5.43 -20.37
N ALA A 38 -7.41 -5.87 -19.31
CA ALA A 38 -6.96 -4.95 -18.28
C ALA A 38 -5.85 -4.07 -18.88
N GLN A 39 -6.09 -2.78 -19.02
CA GLN A 39 -5.03 -1.83 -19.30
C GLN A 39 -4.09 -1.81 -18.08
N THR A 40 -2.93 -2.45 -18.20
CA THR A 40 -1.91 -2.48 -17.15
C THR A 40 -1.16 -1.15 -17.17
N TRP A 41 -1.46 -0.28 -16.21
CA TRP A 41 -0.68 0.92 -15.99
C TRP A 41 0.66 0.54 -15.36
N MET A 42 1.76 1.10 -15.88
CA MET A 42 3.04 1.07 -15.20
C MET A 42 3.09 2.25 -14.23
N VAL A 43 3.23 1.97 -12.93
CA VAL A 43 3.37 3.00 -11.90
C VAL A 43 4.85 3.12 -11.52
N SER A 44 5.39 4.33 -11.64
CA SER A 44 6.77 4.66 -11.24
C SER A 44 6.71 5.66 -10.08
N THR A 45 6.21 5.22 -8.93
CA THR A 45 6.20 6.00 -7.70
C THR A 45 6.92 5.23 -6.60
N ASN A 46 7.79 5.92 -5.88
CA ASN A 46 8.40 5.42 -4.66
C ASN A 46 7.62 5.98 -3.47
N ALA A 47 7.14 5.12 -2.59
CA ALA A 47 6.48 5.56 -1.38
C ALA A 47 7.49 6.26 -0.46
N GLN A 48 7.14 7.44 0.03
CA GLN A 48 7.97 8.24 0.93
C GLN A 48 7.14 8.72 2.11
N ILE A 49 7.78 8.79 3.27
CA ILE A 49 7.21 9.30 4.51
C ILE A 49 7.99 10.54 4.89
N LYS A 50 7.27 11.64 5.12
CA LYS A 50 7.84 12.86 5.68
C LYS A 50 7.90 12.75 7.19
N LEU A 51 9.10 12.90 7.76
CA LEU A 51 9.38 12.93 9.18
C LEU A 51 9.89 14.33 9.53
N GLY A 52 9.59 14.85 10.72
CA GLY A 52 10.00 16.21 11.05
C GLY A 52 10.10 16.49 12.53
N ILE A 53 10.88 17.51 12.84
CA ILE A 53 11.01 18.07 14.18
C ILE A 53 10.95 19.60 14.10
N LEU A 54 10.31 20.20 15.11
CA LEU A 54 10.23 21.64 15.28
C LEU A 54 10.50 21.98 16.75
N ASP A 55 11.54 22.77 16.99
CA ASP A 55 11.72 23.57 18.20
C ASP A 55 10.65 24.67 18.23
N LYS A 56 9.52 24.34 18.85
CA LYS A 56 8.34 25.21 18.95
C LYS A 56 8.65 26.61 19.50
N TYR A 57 9.66 26.76 20.36
CA TYR A 57 9.98 28.02 21.00
C TYR A 57 11.25 28.68 20.45
N GLY A 58 11.99 28.01 19.56
CA GLY A 58 13.23 28.54 18.98
C GLY A 58 14.34 28.79 20.02
N GLN A 59 14.31 28.07 21.14
CA GLN A 59 15.20 28.29 22.29
C GLN A 59 16.45 27.41 22.26
N LEU A 60 16.50 26.39 21.41
CA LEU A 60 17.60 25.43 21.40
C LEU A 60 18.89 25.99 20.78
N GLY A 61 18.78 27.08 20.00
CA GLY A 61 19.91 27.59 19.21
C GLY A 61 20.26 26.63 18.07
N PRO A 62 21.53 26.56 17.62
CA PRO A 62 21.96 25.53 16.68
C PRO A 62 21.97 24.14 17.35
N TYR A 63 21.51 23.11 16.65
CA TYR A 63 21.47 21.75 17.17
C TYR A 63 21.57 20.69 16.06
N SER A 64 22.03 19.50 16.46
CA SER A 64 22.01 18.30 15.63
C SER A 64 20.76 17.48 15.93
N ALA A 65 20.06 17.08 14.87
CA ALA A 65 18.88 16.23 14.89
C ALA A 65 19.20 14.88 14.26
N THR A 66 19.17 13.82 15.06
CA THR A 66 19.38 12.45 14.59
C THR A 66 18.04 11.74 14.43
N PHE A 67 17.64 11.50 13.19
CA PHE A 67 16.49 10.69 12.84
C PHE A 67 16.90 9.23 12.81
N ILE A 68 16.11 8.38 13.47
CA ILE A 68 16.29 6.95 13.56
C ILE A 68 14.98 6.31 13.11
N VAL A 69 15.03 5.46 12.10
CA VAL A 69 13.89 4.68 11.62
C VAL A 69 14.19 3.21 11.81
N HIS A 70 13.37 2.54 12.62
CA HIS A 70 13.47 1.12 12.90
C HIS A 70 12.45 0.33 12.08
N SER A 71 12.92 -0.65 11.33
CA SER A 71 12.11 -1.64 10.64
C SER A 71 11.74 -2.77 11.59
N GLU A 72 10.48 -2.89 11.98
CA GLU A 72 10.02 -4.00 12.84
C GLU A 72 10.13 -5.35 12.13
N ARG A 73 10.15 -5.35 10.79
CA ARG A 73 10.22 -6.56 9.97
C ARG A 73 11.63 -7.16 9.91
N THR A 74 12.65 -6.31 9.76
CA THR A 74 14.05 -6.74 9.60
C THR A 74 14.87 -6.55 10.87
N GLY A 75 14.34 -5.82 11.86
CA GLY A 75 15.06 -5.40 13.07
C GLY A 75 16.16 -4.37 12.81
N GLN A 76 16.21 -3.79 11.60
CA GLN A 76 17.27 -2.89 11.17
C GLN A 76 16.91 -1.43 11.46
N ASP A 77 17.90 -0.70 11.96
CA ASP A 77 17.83 0.75 12.13
C ASP A 77 18.49 1.47 10.96
N PHE A 78 17.89 2.59 10.56
CA PHE A 78 18.41 3.52 9.58
C PHE A 78 18.51 4.91 10.18
N TYR A 79 19.59 5.61 9.88
CA TYR A 79 19.97 6.86 10.51
C TYR A 79 20.13 7.96 9.47
N LEU A 80 19.69 9.17 9.82
CA LEU A 80 20.00 10.40 9.12
C LEU A 80 20.25 11.51 10.15
N VAL A 81 21.32 12.26 9.98
CA VAL A 81 21.67 13.38 10.87
C VAL A 81 21.56 14.68 10.10
N LYS A 82 20.85 15.65 10.67
CA LYS A 82 20.70 17.00 10.14
C LYS A 82 21.22 18.01 11.14
N GLU A 83 22.12 18.87 10.69
CA GLU A 83 22.59 20.03 11.45
C GLU A 83 21.68 21.22 11.17
N LEU A 84 21.15 21.84 12.23
CA LEU A 84 20.32 23.03 12.13
C LEU A 84 21.09 24.24 12.60
N ALA A 85 21.18 25.24 11.73
CA ALA A 85 21.85 26.50 12.00
C ALA A 85 21.01 27.40 12.92
N LYS A 86 21.64 28.43 13.49
CA LYS A 86 20.94 29.44 14.28
C LYS A 86 19.82 30.08 13.45
N GLY A 87 18.60 30.09 13.99
CA GLY A 87 17.41 30.62 13.31
C GLY A 87 16.62 29.56 12.51
N GLN A 88 17.17 28.36 12.31
CA GLN A 88 16.41 27.22 11.83
C GLN A 88 15.77 26.52 13.03
N THR A 89 14.46 26.62 13.14
CA THR A 89 13.69 26.04 14.27
C THR A 89 13.29 24.60 14.01
N GLY A 90 13.45 24.06 12.81
CA GLY A 90 12.98 22.72 12.50
C GLY A 90 13.42 22.26 11.12
N VAL A 91 13.23 20.96 10.88
CA VAL A 91 13.56 20.32 9.61
C VAL A 91 12.61 19.16 9.36
N ASP A 92 12.19 19.03 8.10
CA ASP A 92 11.53 17.85 7.56
C ASP A 92 12.54 17.03 6.75
N VAL A 93 12.46 15.71 6.85
CA VAL A 93 13.24 14.75 6.07
C VAL A 93 12.31 13.72 5.43
N LEU A 94 12.76 13.09 4.34
CA LEU A 94 12.02 12.05 3.64
C LEU A 94 12.63 10.68 3.93
N PHE A 95 11.79 9.68 4.13
CA PHE A 95 12.20 8.29 4.32
C PHE A 95 11.41 7.35 3.40
N PRO A 96 12.08 6.45 2.66
CA PRO A 96 13.50 6.50 2.30
C PRO A 96 13.78 7.64 1.28
N THR A 97 15.06 7.93 1.08
CA THR A 97 15.55 8.80 -0.01
C THR A 97 16.54 8.02 -0.86
N ASP A 98 16.64 8.38 -2.14
CA ASP A 98 17.62 7.77 -3.06
C ASP A 98 19.06 8.01 -2.56
N PRO A 99 19.97 7.02 -2.67
CA PRO A 99 21.36 7.17 -2.21
C PRO A 99 22.18 8.20 -3.00
N SER A 100 21.69 8.70 -4.14
CA SER A 100 22.27 9.86 -4.82
C SER A 100 22.03 11.19 -4.09
N ASP A 101 21.02 11.24 -3.21
CA ASP A 101 20.78 12.38 -2.33
C ASP A 101 21.77 12.35 -1.15
N PRO A 102 22.45 13.45 -0.82
CA PRO A 102 23.34 13.51 0.34
C PRO A 102 22.63 13.24 1.69
N ASP A 103 21.32 13.49 1.77
CA ASP A 103 20.48 13.36 2.95
C ASP A 103 19.68 12.04 2.96
N TYR A 104 20.30 10.95 2.51
CA TYR A 104 19.69 9.63 2.55
C TYR A 104 19.89 8.92 3.89
N PHE A 105 18.91 8.09 4.25
CA PHE A 105 18.97 7.23 5.42
C PHE A 105 19.85 6.02 5.16
N LYS A 106 20.75 5.73 6.11
CA LYS A 106 21.70 4.60 6.01
C LYS A 106 21.71 3.77 7.28
N SER A 107 21.89 2.46 7.14
CA SER A 107 22.13 1.56 8.27
C SER A 107 23.54 1.74 8.83
N GLU A 108 23.85 1.12 9.97
CA GLU A 108 25.21 1.10 10.52
C GLU A 108 26.26 0.55 9.54
N LYS A 109 25.83 -0.33 8.62
CA LYS A 109 26.68 -0.93 7.58
C LYS A 109 26.80 -0.04 6.32
N GLY A 110 26.14 1.11 6.30
CA GLY A 110 26.12 2.03 5.15
C GLY A 110 25.10 1.66 4.06
N GLU A 111 24.23 0.68 4.31
CA GLU A 111 23.18 0.29 3.36
C GLU A 111 22.10 1.36 3.31
N ALA A 112 21.71 1.79 2.10
CA ALA A 112 20.65 2.76 1.92
C ALA A 112 19.28 2.17 2.30
N ALA A 113 18.45 2.97 2.96
CA ALA A 113 17.07 2.59 3.26
C ALA A 113 16.25 2.44 1.97
N ALA A 114 15.31 1.50 1.98
CA ALA A 114 14.36 1.27 0.90
C ALA A 114 12.92 1.20 1.45
N ALA A 115 11.94 1.52 0.60
CA ALA A 115 10.53 1.56 0.94
C ALA A 115 9.95 0.14 0.91
N THR A 116 10.46 -0.73 1.78
CA THR A 116 10.03 -2.11 1.80
C THR A 116 8.73 -2.25 2.61
N PRO A 117 7.79 -3.12 2.22
CA PRO A 117 6.57 -3.33 3.00
C PRO A 117 6.87 -3.72 4.45
N GLY A 118 6.06 -3.20 5.39
CA GLY A 118 6.20 -3.51 6.81
C GLY A 118 5.83 -2.35 7.73
N ARG A 119 5.90 -2.64 9.03
CA ARG A 119 5.72 -1.65 10.10
C ARG A 119 7.06 -1.04 10.48
N TYR A 120 7.01 0.25 10.78
CA TYR A 120 8.18 1.02 11.15
C TYR A 120 7.86 1.89 12.36
N THR A 121 8.84 2.04 13.24
CA THR A 121 8.86 3.11 14.24
C THR A 121 9.95 4.10 13.89
N TRP A 122 9.79 5.34 14.33
CA TRP A 122 10.82 6.34 14.16
C TRP A 122 10.91 7.26 15.36
N GLU A 123 12.08 7.84 15.54
CA GLU A 123 12.29 8.92 16.48
C GLU A 123 13.35 9.90 15.99
N CYS A 124 13.23 11.14 16.45
CA CYS A 124 14.29 12.13 16.31
C CYS A 124 14.87 12.41 17.70
N ARG A 125 16.19 12.30 17.81
CA ARG A 125 16.95 12.67 19.01
C ARG A 125 17.64 14.00 18.80
N VAL A 126 17.56 14.87 19.81
CA VAL A 126 18.30 16.13 19.87
C VAL A 126 19.21 16.04 21.09
N LYS A 127 20.52 16.25 20.88
CA LYS A 127 21.54 16.07 21.94
C LYS A 127 21.45 14.70 22.64
N GLY A 128 21.13 13.65 21.87
CA GLY A 128 20.98 12.27 22.36
C GLY A 128 19.65 11.96 23.07
N VAL A 129 18.79 12.94 23.32
CA VAL A 129 17.48 12.76 23.97
C VAL A 129 16.37 12.70 22.94
N LYS A 130 15.44 11.75 23.10
CA LYS A 130 14.26 11.64 22.23
C LYS A 130 13.40 12.91 22.33
N ALA A 131 13.26 13.62 21.22
CA ALA A 131 12.47 14.84 21.13
C ALA A 131 11.07 14.58 20.53
N VAL A 132 10.98 13.71 19.52
CA VAL A 132 9.73 13.30 18.87
C VAL A 132 9.86 11.89 18.32
N GLY A 133 8.75 11.22 18.05
CA GLY A 133 8.73 9.98 17.31
C GLY A 133 7.32 9.56 16.93
N GLY A 134 7.23 8.46 16.20
CA GLY A 134 5.96 7.94 15.72
C GLY A 134 6.10 6.56 15.11
N ARG A 135 5.08 6.18 14.34
CA ARG A 135 5.01 4.89 13.63
C ARG A 135 4.34 5.08 12.28
N PHE A 136 4.70 4.27 11.30
CA PHE A 136 4.06 4.23 9.98
C PHE A 136 4.15 2.83 9.37
N VAL A 137 3.44 2.63 8.26
CA VAL A 137 3.40 1.34 7.55
C VAL A 137 3.59 1.58 6.07
N PHE A 138 4.49 0.82 5.45
CA PHE A 138 4.49 0.64 4.01
C PHE A 138 3.62 -0.56 3.67
N PRO A 139 2.56 -0.39 2.84
CA PRO A 139 1.68 -1.49 2.48
C PRO A 139 2.37 -2.49 1.54
N GLU A 140 1.94 -3.76 1.58
CA GLU A 140 2.40 -4.80 0.64
C GLU A 140 2.00 -4.50 -0.81
N VAL A 141 0.87 -3.81 -0.98
CA VAL A 141 0.35 -3.37 -2.28
C VAL A 141 -0.06 -1.92 -2.15
N ALA A 142 0.55 -1.04 -2.93
CA ALA A 142 0.32 0.41 -2.86
C ALA A 142 -0.49 0.97 -4.05
N ASN A 143 -0.57 0.22 -5.16
CA ASN A 143 -1.17 0.70 -6.40
C ASN A 143 -2.55 0.09 -6.63
N ASP A 144 -3.57 0.93 -6.64
CA ASP A 144 -4.91 0.56 -7.08
C ASP A 144 -4.96 0.56 -8.61
N VAL A 145 -5.19 -0.60 -9.22
CA VAL A 145 -5.36 -0.72 -10.69
C VAL A 145 -6.85 -0.75 -11.00
N THR A 146 -7.38 0.29 -11.63
CA THR A 146 -8.75 0.27 -12.14
C THR A 146 -8.81 -0.50 -13.46
N VAL A 147 -9.54 -1.61 -13.49
CA VAL A 147 -9.84 -2.34 -14.73
C VAL A 147 -10.94 -1.58 -15.47
N VAL A 148 -10.61 -1.02 -16.62
CA VAL A 148 -11.60 -0.42 -17.52
C VAL A 148 -12.05 -1.49 -18.51
N ASN A 149 -13.31 -1.92 -18.43
CA ASN A 149 -13.93 -2.73 -19.47
C ASN A 149 -14.46 -1.80 -20.57
N ARG A 150 -14.21 -2.16 -21.84
CA ARG A 150 -14.76 -1.48 -23.01
C ARG A 150 -16.01 -2.20 -23.51
#